data_AF-A0A0R3X0L2-F1
#
_entry.id   AF-A0A0R3X0L2-F1
#
_cell.length_a   1.000
_cell.length_b   1.000
_cell.length_c   1.000
_cell.angle_alpha   90.00
_cell.angle_beta   90.00
_cell.angle_gamma   90.00
#
_symmetry.space_group_name_H-M   'P 1'
#
loop_
_entity.id
_entity.type
_entity.pdbx_description
1 polymer ?
#
loop_
_entity_poly.entity_id
_entity_poly.type
_entity_poly.pdbx_seq_one_letter_code
_entity_poly.pdbx_strand_id
1 'polypeptide(L)'
;MNEAIQWQLINATLNGGSQCLRSLLSKGICIDLVQACQLFHLAAACGSTNNLETLLAFMPSLNVNSRDEVGCTALHKAAAAGHREVIHFLIYHGAQIDVQEYLLTWVAAAAADDDDDD
;
A
#
# COMPACT_ATOMS: atom_id res chain seq x y z
N MET A 1 -16.84 8.20 11.47
CA MET A 1 -16.55 8.44 10.04
C MET A 1 -17.44 7.50 9.24
N ASN A 2 -18.10 7.97 8.18
CA ASN A 2 -19.08 7.15 7.46
C ASN A 2 -18.35 5.98 6.78
N GLU A 3 -18.64 4.73 7.12
CA GLU A 3 -17.96 3.54 6.56
C GLU A 3 -17.99 3.54 5.02
N ALA A 4 -19.05 4.09 4.42
CA ALA A 4 -19.17 4.28 2.98
C ALA A 4 -18.08 5.20 2.38
N ILE A 5 -17.65 6.23 3.11
CA ILE A 5 -16.59 7.15 2.66
C ILE A 5 -15.22 6.45 2.75
N GLN A 6 -14.99 5.65 3.79
CA GLN A 6 -13.77 4.85 3.90
C GLN A 6 -13.66 3.84 2.76
N TRP A 7 -14.74 3.11 2.46
CA TRP A 7 -14.77 2.18 1.33
C TRP A 7 -14.53 2.88 -0.01
N GLN A 8 -15.12 4.06 -0.25
CA GLN A 8 -14.90 4.81 -1.48
C GLN A 8 -13.42 5.17 -1.69
N LEU A 9 -12.72 5.49 -0.61
CA LEU A 9 -11.31 5.86 -0.66
C LEU A 9 -10.42 4.65 -0.96
N ILE A 10 -10.70 3.51 -0.32
CA ILE A 10 -10.04 2.23 -0.60
C ILE A 10 -10.29 1.82 -2.06
N ASN A 11 -11.54 1.84 -2.53
CA ASN A 11 -11.90 1.48 -3.89
C ASN A 11 -11.26 2.40 -4.95
N ALA A 12 -11.14 3.69 -4.68
CA ALA A 12 -10.42 4.63 -5.56
C ALA A 12 -8.93 4.29 -5.67
N THR A 13 -8.33 3.82 -4.57
CA THR A 13 -6.92 3.43 -4.52
C THR A 13 -6.69 2.12 -5.28
N LEU A 14 -7.58 1.14 -5.11
CA LEU A 14 -7.52 -0.17 -5.74
C LEU A 14 -7.65 -0.11 -7.26
N ASN A 15 -8.56 0.72 -7.77
CA ASN A 15 -8.79 0.86 -9.21
C ASN A 15 -7.76 1.78 -9.91
N GLY A 16 -6.69 2.20 -9.21
CA GLY A 16 -5.67 3.11 -9.76
C GLY A 16 -6.19 4.53 -10.07
N GLY A 17 -7.38 4.88 -9.57
CA GLY A 17 -8.05 6.16 -9.82
C GLY A 17 -7.42 7.31 -9.05
N SER A 18 -6.20 7.71 -9.40
CA SER A 18 -5.46 8.78 -8.72
C SER A 18 -6.17 10.13 -8.72
N GLN A 19 -6.96 10.41 -9.76
CA GLN A 19 -7.81 11.61 -9.80
C GLN A 19 -9.01 11.51 -8.84
N CYS A 20 -9.60 10.33 -8.70
CA CYS A 20 -10.67 10.06 -7.74
C CYS A 20 -10.13 10.20 -6.31
N LEU A 21 -8.96 9.64 -6.04
CA LEU A 21 -8.28 9.77 -4.75
C LEU A 21 -8.03 11.24 -4.41
N ARG A 22 -7.45 12.01 -5.33
CA ARG A 22 -7.22 13.47 -5.14
C ARG A 22 -8.51 14.23 -4.88
N SER A 23 -9.55 13.93 -5.64
CA SER A 23 -10.86 14.58 -5.49
C SER A 23 -11.54 14.25 -4.16
N LEU A 24 -11.31 13.05 -3.62
CA LEU A 24 -11.80 12.65 -2.30
C LEU A 24 -11.01 13.34 -1.19
N LEU A 25 -9.67 13.37 -1.29
CA LEU A 25 -8.82 14.09 -0.33
C LEU A 25 -9.11 15.60 -0.33
N SER A 26 -9.34 16.21 -1.49
CA SER A 26 -9.68 17.63 -1.61
C SER A 26 -11.04 18.00 -0.99
N LYS A 27 -11.93 17.01 -0.76
CA LYS A 27 -13.19 17.22 -0.05
C LYS A 27 -13.03 17.37 1.46
N GLY A 28 -11.80 17.34 1.98
CA GLY A 28 -11.51 17.54 3.40
C GLY A 28 -11.77 16.29 4.24
N ILE A 29 -11.50 15.10 3.69
CA ILE A 29 -11.58 13.86 4.45
C ILE A 29 -10.43 13.83 5.45
N CYS A 30 -10.75 13.73 6.74
CA CYS A 30 -9.77 13.51 7.79
C CYS A 30 -9.36 12.04 7.78
N ILE A 31 -8.25 11.72 7.11
CA ILE A 31 -7.60 10.42 7.23
C ILE A 31 -6.59 10.44 8.39
N ASP A 32 -6.56 9.36 9.15
CA ASP A 32 -5.57 9.14 10.21
C ASP A 32 -4.31 8.43 9.66
N LEU A 33 -3.30 8.28 10.51
CA LEU A 33 -2.06 7.59 10.16
C LEU A 33 -2.28 6.12 9.79
N VAL A 34 -3.19 5.43 10.47
CA VAL A 34 -3.48 4.02 10.23
C VAL A 34 -4.10 3.84 8.84
N GLN A 35 -5.10 4.65 8.49
CA GLN A 35 -5.74 4.61 7.19
C GLN A 35 -4.77 5.03 6.07
N ALA A 36 -3.94 6.05 6.31
CA ALA A 36 -2.91 6.43 5.35
C ALA A 36 -1.91 5.30 5.10
N CYS A 37 -1.46 4.59 6.14
CA CYS A 37 -0.62 3.40 6.00
C CYS A 37 -1.33 2.32 5.18
N GLN A 38 -2.59 2.00 5.48
CA GLN A 38 -3.34 0.98 4.76
C GLN A 38 -3.48 1.32 3.27
N LEU A 39 -3.84 2.57 2.96
CA LEU A 39 -3.94 3.07 1.59
C LEU A 39 -2.60 3.04 0.85
N PHE A 40 -1.50 3.30 1.57
CA PHE A 40 -0.16 3.25 1.00
C PHE A 40 0.25 1.83 0.61
N HIS A 41 -0.06 0.83 1.44
CA HIS A 41 0.15 -0.58 1.12
C HIS A 41 -0.70 -1.01 -0.09
N LEU A 42 -1.97 -0.59 -0.14
CA LEU A 42 -2.87 -0.89 -1.27
C LEU A 42 -2.39 -0.22 -2.56
N ALA A 43 -2.00 1.06 -2.53
CA ALA A 43 -1.46 1.76 -3.68
C ALA A 43 -0.21 1.07 -4.23
N ALA A 44 0.65 0.55 -3.33
CA ALA A 44 1.83 -0.21 -3.72
C ALA A 44 1.48 -1.58 -4.32
N ALA A 45 0.50 -2.28 -3.74
CA ALA A 45 -0.03 -3.55 -4.27
C ALA A 45 -0.67 -3.39 -5.66
N CYS A 46 -1.29 -2.24 -5.93
CA CYS A 46 -1.94 -1.92 -7.20
C CYS A 46 -0.99 -1.27 -8.22
N GLY A 47 0.29 -1.11 -7.90
CA GLY A 47 1.28 -0.57 -8.85
C GLY A 47 1.13 0.93 -9.14
N SER A 48 0.36 1.66 -8.32
CA SER A 48 -0.05 3.03 -8.62
C SER A 48 0.90 4.06 -7.99
N THR A 49 1.96 4.43 -8.69
CA THR A 49 2.92 5.46 -8.24
C THR A 49 2.26 6.83 -7.99
N ASN A 50 1.30 7.22 -8.83
CA ASN A 50 0.54 8.46 -8.63
C ASN A 50 -0.26 8.46 -7.31
N ASN A 51 -0.78 7.31 -6.88
CA ASN A 51 -1.50 7.20 -5.60
C ASN A 51 -0.52 7.36 -4.44
N LEU A 52 0.65 6.72 -4.51
CA LEU A 52 1.71 6.85 -3.51
C LEU A 52 2.19 8.30 -3.38
N GLU A 53 2.44 8.98 -4.51
CA GLU A 53 2.83 10.38 -4.52
C GLU A 53 1.75 11.28 -3.91
N THR A 54 0.47 11.04 -4.24
CA THR A 54 -0.65 11.81 -3.69
C THR A 54 -0.75 11.62 -2.18
N LEU A 55 -0.59 10.39 -1.69
CA LEU A 55 -0.63 10.09 -0.26
C LEU A 55 0.55 10.71 0.49
N LEU A 56 1.77 10.65 -0.04
CA LEU A 56 2.95 11.30 0.55
C LEU A 56 2.82 12.83 0.57
N ALA A 57 2.27 13.42 -0.50
CA ALA A 57 2.03 14.86 -0.57
C ALA A 57 0.98 15.31 0.45
N PHE A 58 -0.05 14.50 0.70
CA PHE A 58 -1.09 14.79 1.68
C PHE A 58 -0.64 14.52 3.12
N MET A 59 0.15 13.46 3.33
CA MET A 59 0.64 12.99 4.62
C MET A 59 2.18 12.84 4.58
N PRO A 60 2.93 13.94 4.72
CA PRO A 60 4.39 13.90 4.74
C PRO A 60 4.95 13.21 6.00
N SER A 61 4.13 13.04 7.04
CA SER A 61 4.48 12.27 8.24
C SER A 61 4.37 10.75 8.05
N LEU A 62 3.88 10.29 6.90
CA LEU A 62 3.73 8.88 6.59
C LEU A 62 5.11 8.21 6.44
N ASN A 63 5.33 7.14 7.20
CA ASN A 63 6.55 6.37 7.08
C ASN A 63 6.44 5.39 5.90
N VAL A 64 7.35 5.50 4.93
CA VAL A 64 7.48 4.57 3.79
C VAL A 64 7.78 3.13 4.22
N ASN A 65 8.39 2.97 5.40
CA ASN A 65 8.72 1.68 6.00
C ASN A 65 7.69 1.22 7.03
N SER A 66 6.50 1.84 7.05
CA SER A 66 5.38 1.34 7.86
C SER A 66 5.12 -0.12 7.52
N ARG A 67 4.82 -0.90 8.55
CA ARG A 67 4.44 -2.30 8.44
C ARG A 67 2.93 -2.41 8.65
N ASP A 68 2.30 -3.23 7.83
CA ASP A 68 0.90 -3.66 7.97
C ASP A 68 0.75 -4.61 9.17
N GLU A 69 -0.48 -5.03 9.49
CA GLU A 69 -0.81 -5.93 10.61
C GLU A 69 -0.08 -7.28 10.51
N VAL A 70 0.18 -7.73 9.28
CA VAL A 70 0.98 -8.93 8.95
C VAL A 70 2.49 -8.70 9.00
N GLY A 71 2.94 -7.49 9.32
CA GLY A 71 4.36 -7.14 9.33
C GLY A 71 4.93 -6.83 7.95
N CYS A 72 4.12 -6.76 6.90
CA CYS A 72 4.57 -6.46 5.54
C CYS A 72 4.74 -4.95 5.31
N THR A 73 5.77 -4.54 4.57
CA THR A 73 5.93 -3.15 4.12
C THR A 73 5.24 -2.92 2.78
N ALA A 74 5.07 -1.66 2.39
CA ALA A 74 4.59 -1.30 1.05
C ALA A 74 5.48 -1.88 -0.06
N LEU A 75 6.80 -1.97 0.20
CA LEU A 75 7.75 -2.59 -0.71
C LEU A 75 7.46 -4.09 -0.90
N HIS A 76 7.11 -4.82 0.16
CA HIS A 76 6.72 -6.24 0.05
C HIS A 76 5.51 -6.42 -0.85
N LYS A 77 4.48 -5.59 -0.68
CA LYS A 77 3.27 -5.64 -1.53
C LYS A 77 3.59 -5.36 -3.00
N ALA A 78 4.41 -4.34 -3.27
CA ALA A 78 4.83 -4.00 -4.63
C ALA A 78 5.71 -5.10 -5.27
N ALA A 79 6.61 -5.70 -4.48
CA ALA A 79 7.48 -6.79 -4.93
C ALA A 79 6.69 -8.07 -5.23
N ALA A 80 5.76 -8.45 -4.35
CA ALA A 80 4.87 -9.59 -4.55
C ALA A 80 4.00 -9.44 -5.80
N ALA A 81 3.53 -8.21 -6.08
CA ALA A 81 2.77 -7.89 -7.29
C ALA A 81 3.64 -7.67 -8.55
N GLY A 82 4.97 -7.64 -8.42
CA GLY A 82 5.90 -7.44 -9.54
C GLY A 82 5.96 -6.02 -10.10
N HIS A 83 5.49 -5.02 -9.35
CA HIS A 83 5.40 -3.63 -9.81
C HIS A 83 6.73 -2.89 -9.68
N ARG A 84 7.59 -3.03 -10.70
CA ARG A 84 8.93 -2.44 -10.74
C ARG A 84 8.94 -0.93 -10.59
N GLU A 85 8.05 -0.17 -11.25
CA GLU A 85 8.03 1.30 -11.08
C GLU A 85 7.75 1.72 -9.64
N VAL A 86 6.85 1.02 -8.95
CA VAL A 86 6.56 1.30 -7.54
C VAL A 86 7.76 0.97 -6.66
N ILE A 87 8.45 -0.15 -6.91
CA ILE A 87 9.66 -0.53 -6.18
C ILE A 87 10.72 0.57 -6.32
N HIS A 88 10.97 1.05 -7.55
CA HIS A 88 11.89 2.15 -7.79
C HIS A 88 11.45 3.43 -7.08
N PHE A 89 10.17 3.76 -7.12
CA PHE A 89 9.61 4.93 -6.45
C PHE A 89 9.82 4.85 -4.93
N LEU A 90 9.51 3.71 -4.31
CA LEU A 90 9.67 3.50 -2.87
C LEU A 90 11.14 3.57 -2.45
N ILE A 91 12.04 2.92 -3.19
CA ILE A 91 13.49 2.97 -2.93
C ILE A 91 14.01 4.41 -3.03
N TYR A 92 13.56 5.15 -4.05
CA TYR A 92 13.95 6.56 -4.23
C TYR A 92 13.50 7.43 -3.03
N HIS A 93 12.37 7.10 -2.41
CA HIS A 93 11.86 7.78 -1.22
C HIS A 93 12.42 7.23 0.10
N GLY A 94 13.44 6.36 0.07
CA GLY A 94 14.11 5.85 1.27
C GLY A 94 13.47 4.62 1.89
N ALA A 95 12.71 3.83 1.11
CA ALA A 95 12.25 2.53 1.55
C ALA A 95 13.45 1.60 1.80
N GLN A 96 13.45 0.96 2.96
CA GLN A 96 14.45 -0.03 3.35
C GLN A 96 14.18 -1.31 2.57
N ILE A 97 15.17 -1.72 1.80
CA ILE A 97 15.16 -3.01 1.12
C ILE A 97 15.62 -4.04 2.14
N ASP A 98 14.69 -4.58 2.92
CA ASP A 98 15.03 -5.69 3.81
C ASP A 98 15.04 -7.00 3.00
N VAL A 99 16.23 -7.33 2.49
CA VAL A 99 16.45 -8.54 1.66
C VAL A 99 16.25 -9.82 2.47
N GLN A 100 16.27 -9.75 3.82
CA GLN A 100 16.14 -10.93 4.68
C GLN A 100 14.73 -11.52 4.67
N GLU A 101 13.69 -10.72 4.38
CA GLU A 101 12.30 -11.16 4.41
C GLU A 101 11.87 -11.83 3.09
N TYR A 102 12.70 -11.74 2.04
CA TYR A 102 12.54 -12.50 0.79
C TYR A 102 12.49 -14.00 1.05
N LEU A 103 13.02 -14.47 2.19
CA LEU A 103 13.03 -15.86 2.59
C LEU A 103 11.86 -16.27 3.51
N LEU A 104 11.06 -15.34 4.04
CA LEU A 104 9.92 -15.66 4.91
C LEU A 104 8.59 -15.49 4.17
N THR A 105 8.48 -14.50 3.26
CA THR A 105 7.26 -14.27 2.48
C THR A 105 6.96 -15.40 1.48
N TRP A 106 7.97 -15.98 0.81
CA TRP A 106 7.72 -17.15 -0.04
C TRP A 106 7.31 -18.38 0.77
N VAL A 107 7.85 -18.58 1.97
CA VAL A 107 7.48 -19.71 2.83
C VAL A 107 6.07 -19.53 3.37
N ALA A 108 5.72 -18.32 3.81
CA ALA A 108 4.38 -18.02 4.30
C ALA A 108 3.32 -18.06 3.19
N ALA A 109 3.66 -17.63 1.97
CA ALA A 109 2.76 -17.74 0.81
C ALA A 109 2.63 -19.19 0.30
N ALA A 110 3.71 -19.96 0.26
CA ALA A 110 3.67 -21.37 -0.13
C ALA A 110 2.94 -22.25 0.89
N ALA A 111 2.99 -21.91 2.18
CA ALA A 111 2.26 -22.63 3.22
C ALA A 111 0.76 -22.28 3.29
N ALA A 112 0.29 -21.26 2.56
CA ALA A 112 -1.12 -20.84 2.54
C ALA A 112 -1.92 -21.46 1.39
N ASP A 113 -1.27 -22.19 0.46
CA ASP A 113 -1.93 -22.89 -0.66
C ASP A 113 -2.09 -24.42 -0.40
N ASP A 114 -1.79 -24.92 0.80
CA ASP A 114 -1.84 -26.36 1.14
C ASP A 114 -3.02 -26.77 2.06
N ASP A 115 -4.06 -25.94 2.24
CA ASP A 115 -5.23 -26.24 3.11
C ASP A 115 -6.60 -26.19 2.38
N ASP A 116 -6.66 -26.59 1.10
CA ASP A 116 -7.93 -26.86 0.38
C ASP A 116 -7.80 -28.16 -0.46
N ASP A 117 -7.74 -29.33 0.19
CA ASP A 117 -8.14 -30.62 -0.40
C ASP A 117 -8.32 -31.69 0.70
N ASP A 118 -9.54 -31.80 1.25
CA ASP A 118 -10.28 -33.07 1.51
C ASP A 118 -11.70 -32.83 2.07
#